data_AF-A0A5J4UAV8-F1
#
_entry.id   AF-A0A5J4UAV8-F1
#
_cell.length_a   1.000
_cell.length_b   1.000
_cell.length_c   1.000
_cell.angle_alpha   90.00
_cell.angle_beta   90.00
_cell.angle_gamma   90.00
#
_symmetry.space_group_name_H-M   'P 1'
#
loop_
_entity.id
_entity.type
_entity.pdbx_description
1 polymer ?
#
loop_
_entity_poly.entity_id
_entity_poly.type
_entity_poly.pdbx_seq_one_letter_code
_entity_poly.pdbx_strand_id
1 'polypeptide(L)'
;MREIEELIGNQTAIPYTIPIRFRVSIPLDDLLIFSAFTDYPNGLFGDLKIKFKINPHAFVFCQVNPIISMAKYYTMNKDELLGSSQQKLMDIDLMFRNWSLTFQYTKQFTQLGCTADLITGLHAEPLTESGLKNLICDIKPFTISIKNYVITEVTANMEGYKATDACLNRVRQFYSQRTFVVPAQRVEVWPFPTSATLMGIRTSQNIPLSHVTDFCLLFPKDARARTCFENPCYQNMQITTCGRNFPDMPMNILDQQFFQLQLNASNLDLLFEATDEFEDALTTPRNTATRRLNRHTDLTSFLITLQCERNSNGALTFDGLDTQNQNTSVELRGAPIYQGATDSYNNVDTSGKRPTPPILCTVHDTFWLFSPAVGGSCIYDTNHSFDEVIGPLSA
;
A
#
# COMPACT_ATOMS: atom_id res chain seq x y z
N MET A 1 -11.25 18.59 21.35
CA MET A 1 -10.45 19.77 20.89
C MET A 1 -9.88 20.50 22.09
N ARG A 2 -10.71 20.95 23.05
CA ARG A 2 -10.25 21.57 24.32
C ARG A 2 -9.18 20.80 25.10
N GLU A 3 -9.33 19.48 25.28
CA GLU A 3 -8.30 18.67 25.95
C GLU A 3 -6.96 18.70 25.21
N ILE A 4 -6.99 18.67 23.86
CA ILE A 4 -5.80 18.70 23.01
C ILE A 4 -5.17 20.10 22.98
N GLU A 5 -5.97 21.16 22.98
CA GLU A 5 -5.51 22.57 23.01
C GLU A 5 -4.88 22.94 24.35
N GLU A 6 -5.47 22.54 25.49
CA GLU A 6 -4.86 22.70 26.82
C GLU A 6 -3.56 21.89 26.97
N LEU A 7 -3.46 20.74 26.27
CA LEU A 7 -2.26 19.91 26.23
C LEU A 7 -1.12 20.51 25.39
N ILE A 8 -1.42 21.29 24.34
CA ILE A 8 -0.43 21.84 23.40
C ILE A 8 0.09 23.22 23.83
N GLY A 9 -0.72 24.04 24.51
CA GLY A 9 -0.44 25.45 24.77
C GLY A 9 0.81 25.77 25.62
N ASN A 10 1.40 24.79 26.30
CA ASN A 10 2.42 25.02 27.33
C ASN A 10 3.79 24.32 27.14
N GLN A 11 4.12 23.70 26.01
CA GLN A 11 5.31 22.82 25.97
C GLN A 11 6.37 23.10 24.90
N THR A 12 7.59 23.33 25.40
CA THR A 12 8.86 23.00 24.78
C THR A 12 9.03 21.47 24.68
N ALA A 13 8.85 20.92 23.47
CA ALA A 13 9.43 19.66 22.98
C ALA A 13 9.49 18.44 23.94
N ILE A 14 8.37 18.02 24.54
CA ILE A 14 8.25 16.68 25.16
C ILE A 14 7.45 15.77 24.22
N PRO A 15 7.90 14.52 23.94
CA PRO A 15 7.14 13.58 23.12
C PRO A 15 5.87 13.12 23.86
N TYR A 16 4.75 13.77 23.53
CA TYR A 16 3.41 13.35 23.96
C TYR A 16 3.16 11.89 23.54
N THR A 17 2.66 11.07 24.46
CA THR A 17 2.34 9.66 24.20
C THR A 17 0.85 9.47 24.40
N ILE A 18 0.14 9.03 23.35
CA ILE A 18 -1.31 8.87 23.35
C ILE A 18 -1.64 7.37 23.33
N PRO A 19 -2.45 6.86 24.28
CA PRO A 19 -3.01 5.53 24.17
C PRO A 19 -4.15 5.55 23.14
N ILE A 20 -4.00 4.80 22.05
CA ILE A 20 -5.05 4.65 21.01
C ILE A 20 -5.54 3.21 21.02
N ARG A 21 -6.86 3.03 21.03
CA ARG A 21 -7.52 1.73 20.88
C ARG A 21 -8.36 1.76 19.60
N PHE A 22 -8.14 0.79 18.73
CA PHE A 22 -8.93 0.61 17.51
C PHE A 22 -9.04 -0.89 17.19
N ARG A 23 -10.06 -1.25 16.41
CA ARG A 23 -10.27 -2.63 15.98
C ARG A 23 -9.33 -2.93 14.81
N VAL A 24 -8.65 -4.08 14.88
CA VAL A 24 -7.85 -4.61 13.77
C VAL A 24 -8.66 -5.73 13.12
N SER A 25 -8.98 -5.57 11.84
CA SER A 25 -9.52 -6.63 11.00
C SER A 25 -8.39 -7.19 10.16
N ILE A 26 -8.24 -8.52 10.12
CA ILE A 26 -7.26 -9.18 9.26
C ILE A 26 -8.05 -10.06 8.27
N PRO A 27 -8.28 -9.58 7.04
CA PRO A 27 -8.84 -10.41 5.98
C PRO A 27 -7.81 -11.50 5.66
N LEU A 28 -8.16 -12.77 5.93
CA LEU A 28 -7.22 -13.88 5.75
C LEU A 28 -7.05 -14.21 4.27
N ASP A 29 -8.12 -14.07 3.50
CA ASP A 29 -8.17 -14.15 2.03
C ASP A 29 -7.23 -13.15 1.34
N ASP A 30 -7.05 -11.95 1.88
CA ASP A 30 -6.12 -10.95 1.32
C ASP A 30 -4.64 -11.24 1.64
N LEU A 31 -4.36 -12.19 2.54
CA LEU A 31 -2.98 -12.57 2.83
C LEU A 31 -2.52 -13.58 1.79
N LEU A 32 -1.49 -13.23 1.01
CA LEU A 32 -0.91 -14.09 -0.04
C LEU A 32 -0.60 -15.52 0.42
N ILE A 33 -0.19 -15.70 1.68
CA ILE A 33 0.09 -17.03 2.24
C ILE A 33 -1.19 -17.88 2.43
N PHE A 34 -2.37 -17.26 2.49
CA PHE A 34 -3.67 -17.92 2.67
C PHE A 34 -4.62 -17.64 1.50
N SER A 35 -4.13 -17.13 0.36
CA SER A 35 -4.95 -16.65 -0.75
C SER A 35 -5.94 -17.68 -1.30
N ALA A 36 -5.58 -18.97 -1.28
CA ALA A 36 -6.46 -20.05 -1.74
C ALA A 36 -7.27 -20.71 -0.62
N PHE A 37 -7.22 -20.27 0.64
CA PHE A 37 -7.86 -21.01 1.75
C PHE A 37 -9.39 -21.00 1.68
N THR A 38 -10.00 -19.97 1.08
CA THR A 38 -11.44 -19.87 0.87
C THR A 38 -11.99 -20.97 -0.04
N ASP A 39 -11.15 -21.49 -0.94
CA ASP A 39 -11.49 -22.57 -1.90
C ASP A 39 -11.53 -23.96 -1.28
N TYR A 40 -11.04 -24.11 -0.05
CA TYR A 40 -10.96 -25.41 0.60
C TYR A 40 -11.78 -25.45 1.88
N PRO A 41 -12.64 -26.48 2.07
CA PRO A 41 -13.50 -26.54 3.24
C PRO A 41 -12.70 -26.75 4.53
N ASN A 42 -12.93 -25.91 5.54
CA ASN A 42 -12.36 -26.01 6.89
C ASN A 42 -12.43 -27.42 7.49
N GLY A 43 -13.48 -28.18 7.12
CA GLY A 43 -13.67 -29.57 7.53
C GLY A 43 -12.59 -30.56 7.05
N LEU A 44 -11.64 -30.13 6.21
CA LEU A 44 -10.47 -30.89 5.79
C LEU A 44 -9.24 -30.69 6.69
N PHE A 45 -9.06 -29.49 7.23
CA PHE A 45 -7.83 -29.08 7.91
C PHE A 45 -7.89 -29.21 9.43
N GLY A 46 -9.11 -29.30 9.99
CA GLY A 46 -9.33 -29.17 11.43
C GLY A 46 -9.05 -27.73 11.90
N ASP A 47 -8.75 -27.58 13.19
CA ASP A 47 -8.48 -26.27 13.77
C ASP A 47 -7.04 -25.82 13.44
N LEU A 48 -6.92 -24.71 12.72
CA LEU A 48 -5.63 -24.07 12.44
C LEU A 48 -5.31 -23.00 13.48
N LYS A 49 -4.10 -23.06 14.03
CA LYS A 49 -3.58 -22.04 14.95
C LYS A 49 -2.47 -21.25 14.28
N ILE A 50 -2.73 -19.97 14.05
CA ILE A 50 -1.79 -19.06 13.40
C ILE A 50 -1.14 -18.17 14.45
N LYS A 51 0.18 -18.05 14.38
CA LYS A 51 0.95 -17.07 15.17
C LYS A 51 1.53 -16.04 14.21
N PHE A 52 1.16 -14.77 14.38
CA PHE A 52 1.65 -13.68 13.57
C PHE A 52 2.15 -12.52 14.43
N LYS A 53 2.88 -11.60 13.81
CA LYS A 53 3.34 -10.34 14.40
C LYS A 53 3.07 -9.22 13.42
N ILE A 54 2.34 -8.19 13.87
CA ILE A 54 2.13 -6.99 13.06
C ILE A 54 3.41 -6.15 13.08
N ASN A 55 3.83 -5.68 11.91
CA ASN A 55 4.91 -4.70 11.79
C ASN A 55 4.36 -3.31 12.18
N PRO A 56 4.78 -2.72 13.31
CA PRO A 56 4.26 -1.41 13.75
C PRO A 56 4.62 -0.26 12.79
N HIS A 57 5.59 -0.47 11.91
CA HIS A 57 5.96 0.51 10.90
C HIS A 57 5.07 0.48 9.65
N ALA A 58 4.17 -0.51 9.51
CA ALA A 58 3.24 -0.60 8.38
C ALA A 58 2.02 0.31 8.54
N PHE A 59 1.74 0.77 9.76
CA PHE A 59 0.64 1.71 10.00
C PHE A 59 0.91 3.06 9.33
N VAL A 60 -0.19 3.69 8.95
CA VAL A 60 -0.22 5.01 8.32
C VAL A 60 -1.12 5.94 9.12
N PHE A 61 -0.95 7.24 8.95
CA PHE A 61 -1.87 8.23 9.49
C PHE A 61 -2.19 9.27 8.42
N CYS A 62 -3.39 9.85 8.50
CA CYS A 62 -3.77 11.02 7.73
C CYS A 62 -4.34 12.06 8.70
N GLN A 63 -3.99 13.32 8.51
CA GLN A 63 -4.71 14.40 9.18
C GLN A 63 -6.10 14.52 8.55
N VAL A 64 -7.14 14.81 9.34
CA VAL A 64 -8.50 15.06 8.83
C VAL A 64 -8.62 16.53 8.42
N ASN A 65 -9.38 16.79 7.35
CA ASN A 65 -9.62 18.15 6.89
C ASN A 65 -10.25 19.00 8.02
N PRO A 66 -9.60 20.11 8.44
CA PRO A 66 -10.08 20.92 9.56
C PRO A 66 -11.41 21.60 9.24
N ILE A 67 -11.66 22.01 8.00
CA ILE A 67 -12.93 22.65 7.59
C ILE A 67 -14.08 21.66 7.72
N ILE A 68 -13.90 20.46 7.17
CA ILE A 68 -14.94 19.42 7.21
C ILE A 68 -15.20 19.00 8.66
N SER A 69 -14.14 18.86 9.45
CA SER A 69 -14.25 18.53 10.88
C SER A 69 -15.00 19.62 11.65
N MET A 70 -14.67 20.90 11.42
CA MET A 70 -15.39 22.02 12.02
C MET A 70 -16.84 22.03 11.55
N ALA A 71 -17.13 21.93 10.26
CA ALA A 71 -18.50 21.92 9.72
C ALA A 71 -19.34 20.80 10.34
N LYS A 72 -18.78 19.59 10.47
CA LYS A 72 -19.42 18.47 11.15
C LYS A 72 -19.66 18.77 12.63
N TYR A 73 -18.65 19.28 13.33
CA TYR A 73 -18.77 19.67 14.74
C TYR A 73 -19.89 20.69 14.95
N TYR A 74 -19.96 21.74 14.13
CA TYR A 74 -21.03 22.74 14.19
C TYR A 74 -22.40 22.15 13.90
N THR A 75 -22.49 21.25 12.92
CA THR A 75 -23.76 20.58 12.60
C THR A 75 -24.25 19.72 13.76
N MET A 76 -23.35 18.99 14.41
CA MET A 76 -23.68 18.11 15.53
C MET A 76 -24.03 18.87 16.82
N ASN A 77 -23.41 20.03 17.05
CA ASN A 77 -23.60 20.84 18.27
C ASN A 77 -24.47 22.07 18.00
N LYS A 78 -25.24 22.07 16.91
CA LYS A 78 -25.99 23.24 16.45
C LYS A 78 -26.91 23.77 17.55
N ASP A 79 -27.68 22.93 18.23
CA ASP A 79 -28.66 23.37 19.22
C ASP A 79 -28.00 23.94 20.49
N GLU A 80 -26.87 23.37 20.92
CA GLU A 80 -26.07 23.89 22.04
C GLU A 80 -25.43 25.24 21.69
N LEU A 81 -24.96 25.38 20.45
CA LEU A 81 -24.37 26.62 19.93
C LEU A 81 -25.44 27.68 19.62
N LEU A 82 -26.67 27.28 19.27
CA LEU A 82 -27.83 28.17 19.14
C LEU A 82 -28.29 28.72 20.50
N GLY A 83 -28.00 28.01 21.60
CA GLY A 83 -28.14 28.52 22.96
C GLY A 83 -27.06 29.55 23.35
N SER A 84 -26.05 29.75 22.51
CA SER A 84 -25.01 30.78 22.67
C SER A 84 -25.37 32.07 21.91
N SER A 85 -24.73 33.20 22.26
CA SER A 85 -25.12 34.52 21.75
C SER A 85 -25.18 34.59 20.21
N GLN A 86 -26.13 35.37 19.69
CA GLN A 86 -26.37 35.57 18.26
C GLN A 86 -25.11 36.03 17.48
N GLN A 87 -24.20 36.72 18.16
CA GLN A 87 -22.89 37.10 17.63
C GLN A 87 -22.00 35.91 17.29
N LYS A 88 -21.95 34.86 18.15
CA LYS A 88 -21.13 33.67 17.89
C LYS A 88 -21.60 32.93 16.64
N LEU A 89 -22.91 32.85 16.41
CA LEU A 89 -23.50 32.23 15.21
C LEU A 89 -23.16 33.01 13.94
N MET A 90 -23.22 34.35 14.01
CA MET A 90 -22.78 35.20 12.89
C MET A 90 -21.30 35.03 12.61
N ASP A 91 -20.45 34.99 13.65
CA ASP A 91 -19.01 34.79 13.49
C ASP A 91 -18.72 33.43 12.81
N ILE A 92 -19.46 32.37 13.16
CA ILE A 92 -19.33 31.03 12.56
C ILE A 92 -19.82 31.01 11.10
N ASP A 93 -20.99 31.59 10.79
CA ASP A 93 -21.49 31.65 9.40
C ASP A 93 -20.53 32.49 8.53
N LEU A 94 -19.96 33.55 9.10
CA LEU A 94 -18.92 34.36 8.46
C LEU A 94 -17.61 33.55 8.26
N MET A 95 -17.24 32.67 9.19
CA MET A 95 -16.11 31.74 9.01
C MET A 95 -16.32 30.84 7.79
N PHE A 96 -17.49 30.24 7.62
CA PHE A 96 -17.73 29.32 6.50
C PHE A 96 -17.87 30.01 5.14
N ARG A 97 -18.42 31.24 5.12
CA ARG A 97 -18.66 31.98 3.87
C ARG A 97 -17.45 32.74 3.35
N ASN A 98 -16.60 33.26 4.24
CA ASN A 98 -15.55 34.23 3.88
C ASN A 98 -14.12 33.69 3.99
N TRP A 99 -13.92 32.45 4.44
CA TRP A 99 -12.58 31.88 4.57
C TRP A 99 -12.14 31.14 3.31
N SER A 100 -11.12 31.67 2.64
CA SER A 100 -10.24 30.87 1.79
C SER A 100 -9.12 30.27 2.65
N LEU A 101 -8.89 28.96 2.57
CA LEU A 101 -7.68 28.39 3.14
C LEU A 101 -6.52 28.71 2.22
N THR A 102 -5.53 29.41 2.75
CA THR A 102 -4.18 29.44 2.16
C THR A 102 -3.46 28.10 2.36
N PHE A 103 -3.93 27.27 3.30
CA PHE A 103 -3.39 25.93 3.52
C PHE A 103 -3.92 24.91 2.50
N GLN A 104 -2.98 24.26 1.82
CA GLN A 104 -3.26 23.13 0.95
C GLN A 104 -3.31 21.85 1.77
N TYR A 105 -4.51 21.51 2.25
CA TYR A 105 -4.75 20.22 2.88
C TYR A 105 -4.47 19.09 1.88
N THR A 106 -3.42 18.31 2.16
CA THR A 106 -3.07 17.11 1.40
C THR A 106 -3.92 15.96 1.91
N LYS A 107 -4.80 15.41 1.08
CA LYS A 107 -5.67 14.27 1.43
C LYS A 107 -4.92 12.93 1.44
N GLN A 108 -3.72 12.89 2.03
CA GLN A 108 -2.82 11.75 1.87
C GLN A 108 -2.53 11.03 3.17
N PHE A 109 -2.23 9.74 3.05
CA PHE A 109 -1.63 8.97 4.11
C PHE A 109 -0.12 9.27 4.20
N THR A 110 0.37 9.25 5.43
CA THR A 110 1.79 9.31 5.75
C THR A 110 2.16 8.06 6.52
N GLN A 111 3.23 7.40 6.10
CA GLN A 111 3.81 6.29 6.85
C GLN A 111 4.19 6.72 8.27
N LEU A 112 3.84 5.92 9.29
CA LEU A 112 4.42 6.12 10.61
C LEU A 112 5.95 6.03 10.57
N GLY A 113 6.59 6.94 11.30
CA GLY A 113 8.02 7.15 11.29
C GLY A 113 8.48 8.19 10.26
N CYS A 114 7.72 8.46 9.18
CA CYS A 114 8.04 9.55 8.26
C CYS A 114 7.66 10.92 8.86
N THR A 115 8.36 11.96 8.43
CA THR A 115 8.02 13.34 8.77
C THR A 115 6.86 13.82 7.92
N ALA A 116 5.87 14.45 8.56
CA ALA A 116 4.78 15.14 7.87
C ALA A 116 4.57 16.52 8.48
N ASP A 117 3.69 17.28 7.83
CA ASP A 117 3.21 18.57 8.31
C ASP A 117 1.96 18.37 9.16
N LEU A 118 1.96 18.92 10.38
CA LEU A 118 0.80 18.92 11.27
C LEU A 118 0.27 20.34 11.43
N ILE A 119 -1.03 20.51 11.22
CA ILE A 119 -1.72 21.73 11.67
C ILE A 119 -1.76 21.72 13.20
N THR A 120 -1.07 22.68 13.81
CA THR A 120 -0.95 22.88 15.26
C THR A 120 -1.81 24.02 15.79
N GLY A 121 -2.26 24.90 14.89
CA GLY A 121 -3.09 26.06 15.23
C GLY A 121 -3.85 26.56 14.00
N LEU A 122 -4.93 27.29 14.26
CA LEU A 122 -5.74 27.98 13.27
C LEU A 122 -5.97 29.42 13.75
N HIS A 123 -5.61 30.41 12.93
CA HIS A 123 -5.86 31.83 13.23
C HIS A 123 -6.35 32.59 12.00
N ALA A 124 -7.01 33.72 12.24
CA ALA A 124 -7.59 34.52 11.17
C ALA A 124 -6.72 35.76 10.89
N GLU A 125 -6.30 35.95 9.64
CA GLU A 125 -5.57 37.15 9.20
C GLU A 125 -6.40 38.00 8.23
N PRO A 126 -6.39 39.35 8.33
CA PRO A 126 -7.11 40.21 7.39
C PRO A 126 -6.54 40.09 5.98
N LEU A 127 -7.39 39.81 4.99
CA LEU A 127 -7.00 39.74 3.57
C LEU A 127 -7.02 41.13 2.91
N THR A 128 -7.98 41.98 3.29
CA THR A 128 -8.22 43.32 2.72
C THR A 128 -8.91 44.23 3.76
N GLU A 129 -8.90 45.55 3.54
CA GLU A 129 -9.64 46.54 4.37
C GLU A 129 -11.17 46.32 4.36
N SER A 130 -11.69 45.51 3.42
CA SER A 130 -13.12 45.17 3.30
C SER A 130 -13.61 44.11 4.31
N GLY A 131 -12.75 43.63 5.23
CA GLY A 131 -13.14 42.72 6.31
C GLY A 131 -13.13 41.22 5.97
N LEU A 132 -12.68 40.83 4.77
CA LEU A 132 -12.39 39.44 4.43
C LEU A 132 -11.20 38.94 5.28
N LYS A 133 -11.32 37.76 5.89
CA LYS A 133 -10.28 37.15 6.71
C LYS A 133 -9.88 35.80 6.11
N ASN A 134 -8.59 35.54 6.00
CA ASN A 134 -8.05 34.22 5.70
C ASN A 134 -7.94 33.38 6.96
N LEU A 135 -8.27 32.09 6.85
CA LEU A 135 -7.87 31.12 7.86
C LEU A 135 -6.45 30.65 7.55
N ILE A 136 -5.53 30.99 8.43
CA ILE A 136 -4.14 30.55 8.38
C ILE A 136 -3.98 29.35 9.30
N CYS A 137 -3.32 28.32 8.79
CA CYS A 137 -2.93 27.15 9.55
C CYS A 137 -1.47 27.29 10.00
N ASP A 138 -1.24 27.19 11.30
CA ASP A 138 0.11 27.04 11.85
C ASP A 138 0.57 25.61 11.65
N ILE A 139 1.59 25.42 10.82
CA ILE A 139 2.08 24.09 10.44
C ILE A 139 3.43 23.85 11.09
N LYS A 140 3.60 22.68 11.70
CA LYS A 140 4.90 22.23 12.21
C LYS A 140 5.22 20.84 11.68
N PRO A 141 6.49 20.57 11.33
CA PRO A 141 6.91 19.22 11.00
C PRO A 141 6.80 18.34 12.25
N PHE A 142 6.28 17.13 12.07
CA PHE A 142 6.16 16.15 13.16
C PHE A 142 6.40 14.73 12.65
N THR A 143 6.59 13.80 13.58
CA THR A 143 6.79 12.39 13.27
C THR A 143 6.08 11.55 14.32
N ILE A 144 5.20 10.65 13.87
CA ILE A 144 4.48 9.72 14.75
C ILE A 144 5.20 8.37 14.74
N SER A 145 5.35 7.77 15.91
CA SER A 145 5.87 6.40 16.05
C SER A 145 5.08 5.62 17.09
N ILE A 146 4.91 4.32 16.89
CA ILE A 146 4.33 3.42 17.90
C ILE A 146 5.43 3.04 18.89
N LYS A 147 5.27 3.46 20.16
CA LYS A 147 6.20 3.05 21.23
C LYS A 147 5.97 1.61 21.67
N ASN A 148 4.72 1.26 21.95
CA ASN A 148 4.28 -0.06 22.39
C ASN A 148 2.90 -0.36 21.78
N TYR A 149 2.61 -1.64 21.55
CA TYR A 149 1.28 -2.10 21.16
C TYR A 149 0.96 -3.44 21.82
N VAL A 150 -0.33 -3.69 22.05
CA VAL A 150 -0.86 -4.98 22.52
C VAL A 150 -2.06 -5.31 21.63
N ILE A 151 -2.04 -6.49 21.02
CA ILE A 151 -3.18 -7.03 20.29
C ILE A 151 -3.98 -7.87 21.28
N THR A 152 -5.20 -7.44 21.59
CA THR A 152 -6.09 -8.15 22.52
C THR A 152 -7.06 -9.07 21.79
N GLU A 153 -7.49 -8.68 20.60
CA GLU A 153 -8.46 -9.39 19.78
C GLU A 153 -8.23 -9.03 18.31
N VAL A 154 -8.47 -9.99 17.42
CA VAL A 154 -8.52 -9.80 15.97
C VAL A 154 -9.78 -10.45 15.46
N THR A 155 -10.47 -9.76 14.56
CA THR A 155 -11.59 -10.31 13.81
C THR A 155 -11.17 -10.58 12.37
N ALA A 156 -11.57 -11.72 11.84
CA ALA A 156 -11.41 -12.10 10.44
C ALA A 156 -12.72 -12.69 9.95
N ASN A 157 -13.12 -12.34 8.73
CA ASN A 157 -14.20 -13.01 8.03
C ASN A 157 -13.56 -13.88 6.95
N MET A 158 -14.00 -15.13 6.83
CA MET A 158 -13.69 -15.97 5.68
C MET A 158 -15.02 -16.52 5.18
N GLU A 159 -15.37 -16.19 3.95
CA GLU A 159 -16.51 -16.79 3.29
C GLU A 159 -16.11 -18.16 2.73
N GLY A 160 -17.03 -19.10 2.81
CA GLY A 160 -16.84 -20.45 2.30
C GLY A 160 -18.02 -20.85 1.43
N TYR A 161 -17.81 -21.88 0.62
CA TYR A 161 -18.85 -22.44 -0.21
C TYR A 161 -19.91 -23.14 0.63
N LYS A 162 -21.18 -22.96 0.27
CA LYS A 162 -22.31 -23.67 0.88
C LYS A 162 -22.37 -25.13 0.40
N ALA A 163 -21.37 -25.93 0.79
CA ALA A 163 -21.29 -27.34 0.46
C ALA A 163 -22.29 -28.17 1.29
N THR A 164 -22.85 -29.23 0.70
CA THR A 164 -23.70 -30.18 1.42
C THR A 164 -22.85 -31.12 2.29
N ASP A 165 -23.43 -31.66 3.37
CA ASP A 165 -22.74 -32.62 4.24
C ASP A 165 -22.24 -33.86 3.46
N ALA A 166 -23.00 -34.30 2.46
CA ALA A 166 -22.61 -35.41 1.59
C ALA A 166 -21.34 -35.09 0.77
N CYS A 167 -21.22 -33.85 0.27
CA CYS A 167 -20.02 -33.38 -0.43
C CYS A 167 -18.82 -33.33 0.53
N LEU A 168 -18.99 -32.68 1.69
CA LEU A 168 -17.94 -32.58 2.71
C LEU A 168 -17.43 -33.96 3.15
N ASN A 169 -18.31 -34.93 3.35
CA ASN A 169 -17.93 -36.28 3.74
C ASN A 169 -17.16 -37.03 2.64
N ARG A 170 -17.54 -36.86 1.37
CA ARG A 170 -16.78 -37.44 0.24
C ARG A 170 -15.38 -36.83 0.12
N VAL A 171 -15.30 -35.50 0.26
CA VAL A 171 -14.03 -34.76 0.21
C VAL A 171 -13.11 -35.18 1.36
N ARG A 172 -13.63 -35.34 2.59
CA ARG A 172 -12.89 -35.91 3.73
C ARG A 172 -12.41 -37.34 3.47
N GLN A 173 -13.27 -38.20 2.92
CA GLN A 173 -12.89 -39.59 2.60
C GLN A 173 -11.78 -39.63 1.55
N PHE A 174 -11.88 -38.81 0.51
CA PHE A 174 -10.88 -38.73 -0.56
C PHE A 174 -9.50 -38.34 -0.03
N TYR A 175 -9.44 -37.33 0.84
CA TYR A 175 -8.20 -36.86 1.44
C TYR A 175 -7.77 -37.59 2.72
N SER A 176 -8.53 -38.58 3.19
CA SER A 176 -8.22 -39.33 4.43
C SER A 176 -6.90 -40.10 4.38
N GLN A 177 -6.41 -40.41 3.18
CA GLN A 177 -5.16 -41.15 2.95
C GLN A 177 -4.23 -40.44 1.96
N ARG A 178 -4.57 -39.20 1.56
CA ARG A 178 -3.83 -38.46 0.53
C ARG A 178 -3.37 -37.13 1.11
N THR A 179 -2.11 -36.80 0.85
CA THR A 179 -1.66 -35.42 0.99
C THR A 179 -2.43 -34.55 -0.01
N PHE A 180 -2.75 -33.34 0.39
CA PHE A 180 -3.32 -32.37 -0.54
C PHE A 180 -2.69 -31.00 -0.37
N VAL A 181 -2.77 -30.24 -1.45
CA VAL A 181 -2.05 -28.99 -1.62
C VAL A 181 -3.04 -27.85 -1.67
N VAL A 182 -2.73 -26.80 -0.91
CA VAL A 182 -3.42 -25.50 -1.00
C VAL A 182 -2.41 -24.49 -1.53
N PRO A 183 -2.61 -23.93 -2.73
CA PRO A 183 -1.73 -22.91 -3.28
C PRO A 183 -1.61 -21.69 -2.35
N ALA A 184 -0.44 -21.05 -2.40
CA ALA A 184 -0.15 -19.86 -1.66
C ALA A 184 0.88 -19.03 -2.45
N GLN A 185 1.14 -17.81 -1.99
CA GLN A 185 2.19 -16.98 -2.54
C GLN A 185 3.03 -16.37 -1.43
N ARG A 186 4.31 -16.13 -1.73
CA ARG A 186 5.20 -15.31 -0.90
C ARG A 186 5.75 -14.13 -1.68
N VAL A 187 6.13 -13.10 -0.95
CA VAL A 187 6.86 -11.96 -1.49
C VAL A 187 8.23 -11.90 -0.85
N GLU A 188 9.27 -11.82 -1.68
CA GLU A 188 10.62 -11.51 -1.25
C GLU A 188 10.99 -10.09 -1.70
N VAL A 189 11.72 -9.37 -0.86
CA VAL A 189 11.97 -7.93 -1.02
C VAL A 189 13.46 -7.69 -1.25
N TRP A 190 13.77 -7.04 -2.36
CA TRP A 190 15.11 -6.82 -2.89
C TRP A 190 15.32 -5.33 -3.19
N PRO A 191 15.91 -4.57 -2.25
CA PRO A 191 16.27 -3.18 -2.51
C PRO A 191 17.41 -3.12 -3.52
N PHE A 192 17.24 -2.33 -4.57
CA PHE A 192 18.33 -2.07 -5.51
C PHE A 192 19.48 -1.31 -4.84
N PRO A 193 20.72 -1.48 -5.30
CA PRO A 193 21.88 -0.85 -4.67
C PRO A 193 21.98 0.66 -4.88
N THR A 194 21.32 1.21 -5.91
CA THR A 194 21.50 2.62 -6.31
C THR A 194 20.16 3.36 -6.43
N SER A 195 20.11 4.57 -5.88
CA SER A 195 18.97 5.48 -6.01
C SER A 195 18.88 6.11 -7.40
N ALA A 196 17.71 6.69 -7.71
CA ALA A 196 17.53 7.48 -8.91
C ALA A 196 18.53 8.66 -8.98
N THR A 197 18.96 8.97 -10.20
CA THR A 197 19.81 10.12 -10.52
C THR A 197 19.01 11.14 -11.35
N LEU A 198 19.62 12.28 -11.69
CA LEU A 198 18.99 13.27 -12.58
C LEU A 198 18.66 12.70 -13.98
N MET A 199 19.40 11.68 -14.42
CA MET A 199 19.16 11.00 -15.70
C MET A 199 18.14 9.86 -15.59
N GLY A 200 17.64 9.58 -14.38
CA GLY A 200 16.75 8.47 -14.09
C GLY A 200 17.41 7.33 -13.32
N ILE A 201 16.79 6.15 -13.43
CA ILE A 201 17.17 4.91 -12.77
C ILE A 201 17.85 4.01 -13.79
N ARG A 202 19.03 3.51 -13.43
CA ARG A 202 19.67 2.37 -14.07
C ARG A 202 20.47 1.64 -13.01
N THR A 203 19.93 0.52 -12.55
CA THR A 203 20.47 -0.24 -11.41
C THR A 203 20.22 -1.71 -11.62
N SER A 204 21.08 -2.57 -11.07
CA SER A 204 20.96 -4.01 -11.21
C SER A 204 21.22 -4.71 -9.88
N GLN A 205 20.52 -5.81 -9.65
CA GLN A 205 20.74 -6.68 -8.49
C GLN A 205 20.77 -8.13 -8.94
N ASN A 206 21.68 -8.92 -8.38
CA ASN A 206 21.75 -10.36 -8.65
C ASN A 206 20.92 -11.11 -7.63
N ILE A 207 19.89 -11.81 -8.09
CA ILE A 207 18.88 -12.45 -7.25
C ILE A 207 18.67 -13.88 -7.78
N PRO A 208 18.55 -14.90 -6.91
CA PRO A 208 18.08 -16.21 -7.33
C PRO A 208 16.59 -16.13 -7.67
N LEU A 209 16.24 -16.43 -8.92
CA LEU A 209 14.84 -16.42 -9.39
C LEU A 209 14.36 -17.85 -9.51
N SER A 210 13.26 -18.20 -8.86
CA SER A 210 12.69 -19.54 -8.88
C SER A 210 11.22 -19.46 -8.51
N HIS A 211 10.34 -20.05 -9.33
CA HIS A 211 8.88 -19.99 -9.18
C HIS A 211 8.33 -18.55 -9.11
N VAL A 212 8.89 -17.61 -9.88
CA VAL A 212 8.49 -16.19 -9.85
C VAL A 212 7.29 -15.95 -10.76
N THR A 213 6.18 -15.48 -10.20
CA THR A 213 4.98 -15.14 -10.98
C THR A 213 4.97 -13.68 -11.44
N ASP A 214 5.42 -12.77 -10.58
CA ASP A 214 5.33 -11.33 -10.77
C ASP A 214 6.56 -10.61 -10.20
N PHE A 215 6.94 -9.53 -10.88
CA PHE A 215 7.83 -8.51 -10.33
C PHE A 215 7.00 -7.29 -9.93
N CYS A 216 7.13 -6.85 -8.69
CA CYS A 216 6.51 -5.63 -8.20
C CYS A 216 7.58 -4.57 -7.90
N LEU A 217 7.44 -3.35 -8.42
CA LEU A 217 8.36 -2.24 -8.16
C LEU A 217 7.74 -1.22 -7.22
N LEU A 218 8.50 -0.82 -6.21
CA LEU A 218 8.14 0.22 -5.24
C LEU A 218 9.16 1.36 -5.28
N PHE A 219 8.66 2.58 -5.09
CA PHE A 219 9.45 3.82 -5.21
C PHE A 219 9.42 4.62 -3.90
N PRO A 220 10.13 4.15 -2.85
CA PRO A 220 10.16 4.84 -1.56
C PRO A 220 10.91 6.17 -1.64
N LYS A 221 10.30 7.22 -1.08
CA LYS A 221 10.93 8.54 -0.90
C LYS A 221 11.65 8.70 0.45
N ASP A 222 11.40 7.79 1.37
CA ASP A 222 12.01 7.73 2.69
C ASP A 222 12.31 6.27 3.03
N ALA A 223 13.44 6.00 3.68
CA ALA A 223 13.82 4.65 4.10
C ALA A 223 12.81 3.97 5.04
N ARG A 224 11.98 4.78 5.70
CA ARG A 224 10.92 4.34 6.61
C ARG A 224 9.62 3.98 5.88
N ALA A 225 9.48 4.31 4.60
CA ALA A 225 8.29 3.94 3.81
C ALA A 225 8.14 2.41 3.73
N ARG A 226 6.90 1.92 3.88
CA ARG A 226 6.53 0.50 3.89
C ARG A 226 5.30 0.19 3.06
N THR A 227 4.30 1.08 3.08
CA THR A 227 3.00 0.92 2.41
C THR A 227 2.62 2.15 1.59
N CYS A 228 3.09 3.34 1.97
CA CYS A 228 2.84 4.59 1.23
C CYS A 228 3.91 4.83 0.15
N PHE A 229 3.55 4.65 -1.11
CA PHE A 229 4.40 4.83 -2.28
C PHE A 229 3.70 5.67 -3.34
N GLU A 230 4.45 6.57 -3.97
CA GLU A 230 3.87 7.49 -4.96
C GLU A 230 4.37 7.16 -6.35
N ASN A 231 3.55 7.47 -7.35
CA ASN A 231 3.93 7.39 -8.75
C ASN A 231 5.21 8.23 -9.01
N PRO A 232 6.30 7.62 -9.51
CA PRO A 232 7.55 8.33 -9.77
C PRO A 232 7.46 9.23 -11.02
N CYS A 233 6.43 9.07 -11.87
CA CYS A 233 6.21 9.79 -13.13
C CYS A 233 7.38 9.64 -14.10
N TYR A 234 7.77 8.39 -14.32
CA TYR A 234 8.89 8.00 -15.18
C TYR A 234 8.37 7.36 -16.48
N GLN A 235 9.21 7.44 -17.50
CA GLN A 235 9.07 6.83 -18.81
C GLN A 235 10.21 5.85 -19.08
N ASN A 236 10.05 5.04 -20.12
CA ASN A 236 10.97 3.97 -20.48
C ASN A 236 11.24 3.00 -19.31
N MET A 237 10.21 2.77 -18.49
CA MET A 237 10.27 1.89 -17.34
C MET A 237 10.25 0.43 -17.77
N GLN A 238 11.23 -0.34 -17.33
CA GLN A 238 11.38 -1.73 -17.72
C GLN A 238 12.33 -2.49 -16.78
N ILE A 239 12.02 -3.77 -16.54
CA ILE A 239 12.95 -4.73 -15.95
C ILE A 239 13.57 -5.58 -17.05
N THR A 240 14.87 -5.86 -16.99
CA THR A 240 15.55 -6.82 -17.85
C THR A 240 16.18 -7.91 -17.01
N THR A 241 15.87 -9.18 -17.29
CA THR A 241 16.52 -10.34 -16.67
C THR A 241 16.53 -11.53 -17.61
N CYS A 242 17.54 -12.40 -17.52
CA CYS A 242 17.71 -13.56 -18.41
C CYS A 242 17.61 -13.24 -19.92
N GLY A 243 18.02 -12.03 -20.33
CA GLY A 243 17.90 -11.58 -21.73
C GLY A 243 16.48 -11.22 -22.19
N ARG A 244 15.50 -11.22 -21.28
CA ARG A 244 14.10 -10.81 -21.53
C ARG A 244 13.79 -9.48 -20.86
N ASN A 245 12.81 -8.76 -21.39
CA ASN A 245 12.32 -7.52 -20.83
C ASN A 245 10.89 -7.66 -20.29
N PHE A 246 10.60 -6.97 -19.19
CA PHE A 246 9.27 -6.92 -18.57
C PHE A 246 8.86 -5.46 -18.36
N PRO A 247 7.79 -4.99 -19.03
CA PRO A 247 7.14 -5.62 -20.19
C PRO A 247 8.06 -5.61 -21.42
N ASP A 248 7.69 -6.23 -22.55
CA ASP A 248 8.55 -6.32 -23.74
C ASP A 248 8.96 -4.96 -24.31
N MET A 249 8.03 -4.00 -24.30
CA MET A 249 8.24 -2.63 -24.75
C MET A 249 8.45 -1.71 -23.54
N PRO A 250 9.37 -0.74 -23.60
CA PRO A 250 9.56 0.24 -22.54
C PRO A 250 8.29 1.08 -22.36
N MET A 251 7.81 1.23 -21.13
CA MET A 251 6.52 1.88 -20.86
C MET A 251 6.67 3.27 -20.26
N ASN A 252 5.73 4.16 -20.59
CA ASN A 252 5.49 5.40 -19.89
C ASN A 252 4.39 5.20 -18.84
N ILE A 253 4.69 5.51 -17.58
CA ILE A 253 3.77 5.29 -16.45
C ILE A 253 2.48 6.12 -16.60
N LEU A 254 2.52 7.25 -17.30
CA LEU A 254 1.33 8.10 -17.48
C LEU A 254 0.46 7.71 -18.67
N ASP A 255 0.87 6.72 -19.46
CA ASP A 255 0.13 6.34 -20.68
C ASP A 255 -1.00 5.35 -20.39
N GLN A 256 -2.05 5.40 -21.21
CA GLN A 256 -3.22 4.51 -21.10
C GLN A 256 -2.84 3.02 -21.16
N GLN A 257 -1.82 2.66 -21.96
CA GLN A 257 -1.35 1.28 -22.06
C GLN A 257 -0.78 0.77 -20.74
N PHE A 258 -0.11 1.64 -19.97
CA PHE A 258 0.42 1.28 -18.66
C PHE A 258 -0.73 1.05 -17.67
N PHE A 259 -1.75 1.92 -17.67
CA PHE A 259 -2.92 1.73 -16.83
C PHE A 259 -3.63 0.39 -17.10
N GLN A 260 -3.85 0.05 -18.38
CA GLN A 260 -4.43 -1.24 -18.74
C GLN A 260 -3.57 -2.43 -18.28
N LEU A 261 -2.25 -2.32 -18.43
CA LEU A 261 -1.32 -3.34 -17.96
C LEU A 261 -1.45 -3.56 -16.44
N GLN A 262 -1.54 -2.49 -15.66
CA GLN A 262 -1.69 -2.58 -14.20
C GLN A 262 -3.05 -3.16 -13.79
N LEU A 263 -4.15 -2.76 -14.43
CA LEU A 263 -5.47 -3.35 -14.17
C LEU A 263 -5.50 -4.85 -14.48
N ASN A 264 -4.91 -5.27 -15.61
CA ASN A 264 -4.80 -6.68 -15.95
C ASN A 264 -3.91 -7.43 -14.94
N ALA A 265 -2.83 -6.81 -14.49
CA ALA A 265 -1.92 -7.40 -13.52
C ALA A 265 -2.55 -7.58 -12.13
N SER A 266 -3.44 -6.67 -11.73
CA SER A 266 -4.18 -6.76 -10.47
C SER A 266 -5.21 -7.89 -10.43
N ASN A 267 -5.51 -8.54 -11.57
CA ASN A 267 -6.49 -9.63 -11.68
C ASN A 267 -7.82 -9.31 -10.96
N LEU A 268 -8.29 -8.06 -11.07
CA LEU A 268 -9.60 -7.68 -10.55
C LEU A 268 -10.65 -8.57 -11.23
N ASP A 269 -11.25 -9.48 -10.46
CA ASP A 269 -12.30 -10.36 -10.98
C ASP A 269 -13.63 -9.59 -11.04
N LEU A 270 -14.68 -10.21 -11.57
CA LEU A 270 -16.00 -9.57 -11.69
C LEU A 270 -16.64 -9.20 -10.34
N LEU A 271 -16.11 -9.66 -9.21
CA LEU A 271 -16.60 -9.37 -7.87
C LEU A 271 -15.85 -8.21 -7.21
N PHE A 272 -14.62 -7.91 -7.65
CA PHE A 272 -13.78 -6.85 -7.08
C PHE A 272 -13.59 -5.69 -8.04
N GLU A 273 -13.86 -4.48 -7.55
CA GLU A 273 -13.58 -3.23 -8.24
C GLU A 273 -12.30 -2.60 -7.68
N ALA A 274 -11.57 -1.87 -8.53
CA ALA A 274 -10.45 -1.06 -8.07
C ALA A 274 -10.95 -0.01 -7.06
N THR A 275 -10.18 0.24 -6.00
CA THR A 275 -10.49 1.33 -5.09
C THR A 275 -10.16 2.67 -5.75
N ASP A 276 -10.93 3.72 -5.43
CA ASP A 276 -10.66 5.09 -5.88
C ASP A 276 -9.20 5.50 -5.64
N GLU A 277 -8.63 5.11 -4.48
CA GLU A 277 -7.24 5.39 -4.11
C GLU A 277 -6.23 4.74 -5.08
N PHE A 278 -6.46 3.48 -5.47
CA PHE A 278 -5.61 2.78 -6.41
C PHE A 278 -5.70 3.37 -7.82
N GLU A 279 -6.92 3.66 -8.30
CA GLU A 279 -7.12 4.29 -9.61
C GLU A 279 -6.52 5.70 -9.66
N ASP A 280 -6.76 6.51 -8.64
CA ASP A 280 -6.23 7.86 -8.52
C ASP A 280 -4.70 7.85 -8.51
N ALA A 281 -4.07 6.94 -7.77
CA ALA A 281 -2.62 6.80 -7.70
C ALA A 281 -1.98 6.48 -9.06
N LEU A 282 -2.68 5.73 -9.90
CA LEU A 282 -2.24 5.39 -11.26
C LEU A 282 -2.46 6.54 -12.26
N THR A 283 -3.60 7.21 -12.19
CA THR A 283 -4.08 8.09 -13.26
C THR A 283 -3.85 9.58 -12.99
N THR A 284 -3.80 10.01 -11.72
CA THR A 284 -3.69 11.43 -11.38
C THR A 284 -2.26 11.95 -11.63
N PRO A 285 -2.08 12.95 -12.50
CA PRO A 285 -0.77 13.53 -12.76
C PRO A 285 -0.19 14.19 -11.51
N ARG A 286 1.11 13.97 -11.27
CA ARG A 286 1.83 14.52 -10.10
C ARG A 286 2.58 15.81 -10.39
N ASN A 287 2.92 16.02 -11.65
CA ASN A 287 3.78 17.08 -12.12
C ASN A 287 3.45 17.39 -13.57
N THR A 288 3.77 18.62 -13.96
CA THR A 288 3.81 19.10 -15.34
C THR A 288 5.24 19.49 -15.66
N ALA A 289 5.48 19.89 -16.91
CA ALA A 289 6.78 20.44 -17.32
C ALA A 289 7.25 21.65 -16.50
N THR A 290 6.33 22.36 -15.81
CA THR A 290 6.62 23.63 -15.14
C THR A 290 6.48 23.58 -13.62
N ARG A 291 5.68 22.67 -13.06
CA ARG A 291 5.45 22.61 -11.61
C ARG A 291 5.04 21.22 -11.13
N ARG A 292 5.15 21.01 -9.81
CA ARG A 292 4.44 19.91 -9.13
C ARG A 292 3.00 20.29 -8.90
N LEU A 293 2.12 19.30 -8.98
CA LEU A 293 0.70 19.47 -8.73
C LEU A 293 0.37 19.15 -7.27
N ASN A 294 -0.64 19.84 -6.76
CA ASN A 294 -1.14 19.62 -5.41
C ASN A 294 -2.03 18.39 -5.39
N ARG A 295 -2.02 17.69 -4.25
CA ARG A 295 -2.73 16.42 -4.08
C ARG A 295 -4.10 16.70 -3.47
N HIS A 296 -5.16 16.34 -4.20
CA HIS A 296 -6.55 16.53 -3.76
C HIS A 296 -7.26 15.21 -3.38
N THR A 297 -6.52 14.10 -3.46
CA THR A 297 -6.88 12.73 -3.12
C THR A 297 -5.62 12.02 -2.58
N ASP A 298 -5.75 10.80 -2.05
CA ASP A 298 -4.58 10.00 -1.69
C ASP A 298 -3.96 9.40 -2.94
N LEU A 299 -2.64 9.52 -3.07
CA LEU A 299 -1.87 9.05 -4.22
C LEU A 299 -0.70 8.17 -3.75
N THR A 300 -0.88 7.52 -2.60
CA THR A 300 0.17 6.75 -1.92
C THR A 300 0.00 5.24 -2.04
N SER A 301 -1.00 4.78 -2.80
CA SER A 301 -1.19 3.36 -3.16
C SER A 301 -0.65 3.07 -4.57
N PHE A 302 0.63 3.40 -4.81
CA PHE A 302 1.25 3.15 -6.12
C PHE A 302 2.30 2.03 -6.06
N LEU A 303 2.15 1.03 -6.93
CA LEU A 303 3.17 0.04 -7.23
C LEU A 303 3.08 -0.33 -8.71
N ILE A 304 4.15 -0.90 -9.26
CA ILE A 304 4.14 -1.43 -10.63
C ILE A 304 4.21 -2.94 -10.56
N THR A 305 3.15 -3.64 -10.96
CA THR A 305 3.14 -5.10 -11.14
C THR A 305 3.48 -5.45 -12.58
N LEU A 306 4.42 -6.36 -12.75
CA LEU A 306 4.85 -6.90 -14.04
C LEU A 306 4.70 -8.42 -13.99
N GLN A 307 3.67 -8.92 -14.67
CA GLN A 307 3.38 -10.35 -14.75
C GLN A 307 4.46 -11.06 -15.59
N CYS A 308 5.08 -12.08 -15.01
CA CYS A 308 6.13 -12.88 -15.67
C CYS A 308 5.55 -14.08 -16.43
N GLU A 309 4.46 -14.66 -15.93
CA GLU A 309 3.86 -15.86 -16.50
C GLU A 309 2.72 -15.55 -17.48
N ARG A 310 1.84 -14.61 -17.14
CA ARG A 310 0.51 -14.47 -17.81
C ARG A 310 0.49 -13.56 -19.03
N ASN A 311 1.47 -12.67 -19.17
CA ASN A 311 1.38 -11.55 -20.13
C ASN A 311 2.17 -11.77 -21.43
N SER A 312 2.66 -12.99 -21.67
CA SER A 312 3.19 -13.34 -22.99
C SER A 312 2.03 -13.89 -23.82
N ASN A 313 1.80 -13.34 -25.02
CA ASN A 313 0.78 -13.79 -25.97
C ASN A 313 1.02 -15.24 -26.47
N GLY A 314 1.04 -16.23 -25.57
CA GLY A 314 1.34 -17.63 -25.83
C GLY A 314 2.80 -17.93 -26.19
N ALA A 315 3.72 -16.97 -26.06
CA ALA A 315 5.09 -17.13 -26.55
C ALA A 315 5.97 -17.92 -25.57
N LEU A 316 6.20 -17.44 -24.35
CA LEU A 316 6.99 -18.11 -23.31
C LEU A 316 6.70 -17.49 -21.92
N THR A 317 6.23 -18.29 -20.97
CA THR A 317 6.19 -17.94 -19.53
C THR A 317 7.61 -17.73 -18.99
N PHE A 318 7.77 -16.89 -17.97
CA PHE A 318 9.00 -16.79 -17.18
C PHE A 318 8.67 -17.09 -15.72
N ASP A 319 9.30 -18.12 -15.17
CA ASP A 319 9.17 -18.56 -13.77
C ASP A 319 10.54 -18.60 -13.05
N GLY A 320 11.63 -18.35 -13.78
CA GLY A 320 12.99 -18.45 -13.26
C GLY A 320 13.54 -19.87 -13.08
N LEU A 321 12.77 -20.93 -13.37
CA LEU A 321 13.20 -22.32 -13.17
C LEU A 321 14.44 -22.68 -14.00
N ASP A 322 14.55 -22.14 -15.21
CA ASP A 322 15.70 -22.32 -16.10
C ASP A 322 17.03 -21.84 -15.48
N THR A 323 16.98 -20.98 -14.46
CA THR A 323 18.18 -20.48 -13.78
C THR A 323 18.80 -21.49 -12.83
N GLN A 324 18.11 -22.59 -12.51
CA GLN A 324 18.57 -23.62 -11.56
C GLN A 324 19.00 -23.04 -10.20
N ASN A 325 18.25 -22.05 -9.71
CA ASN A 325 18.54 -21.30 -8.48
C ASN A 325 19.88 -20.53 -8.52
N GLN A 326 20.47 -20.32 -9.70
CA GLN A 326 21.63 -19.44 -9.85
C GLN A 326 21.21 -17.97 -9.81
N ASN A 327 22.07 -17.15 -9.21
CA ASN A 327 21.84 -15.72 -9.17
C ASN A 327 21.86 -15.14 -10.58
N THR A 328 20.76 -14.51 -10.97
CA THR A 328 20.65 -13.83 -12.26
C THR A 328 20.52 -12.32 -12.05
N SER A 329 21.08 -11.54 -12.97
CA SER A 329 20.98 -10.09 -12.92
C SER A 329 19.56 -9.65 -13.29
N VAL A 330 18.98 -8.82 -12.43
CA VAL A 330 17.73 -8.09 -12.68
C VAL A 330 18.09 -6.62 -12.79
N GLU A 331 18.01 -6.04 -13.98
CA GLU A 331 18.27 -4.62 -14.25
C GLU A 331 16.95 -3.85 -14.31
N LEU A 332 16.84 -2.78 -13.52
CA LEU A 332 15.76 -1.80 -13.62
C LEU A 332 16.26 -0.57 -14.36
N ARG A 333 15.51 -0.15 -15.38
CA ARG A 333 15.73 1.11 -16.10
C ARG A 333 14.48 1.99 -16.11
N GLY A 334 14.69 3.29 -16.15
CA GLY A 334 13.63 4.29 -16.30
C GLY A 334 14.18 5.71 -16.29
N ALA A 335 13.48 6.66 -16.92
CA ALA A 335 13.87 8.06 -16.99
C ALA A 335 12.72 8.97 -16.52
N PRO A 336 12.99 10.08 -15.82
CA PRO A 336 11.94 11.02 -15.45
C PRO A 336 11.27 11.61 -16.70
N ILE A 337 9.95 11.74 -16.68
CA ILE A 337 9.21 12.44 -17.74
C ILE A 337 9.54 13.94 -17.70
N TYR A 338 9.61 14.51 -16.48
CA TYR A 338 9.99 15.90 -16.24
C TYR A 338 11.22 15.96 -15.33
N GLN A 339 12.25 16.70 -15.75
CA GLN A 339 13.54 16.81 -15.07
C GLN A 339 13.64 18.05 -14.18
N GLY A 340 14.71 18.15 -13.38
CA GLY A 340 14.95 19.31 -12.52
C GLY A 340 13.93 19.40 -11.38
N ALA A 341 13.51 20.61 -11.00
CA ALA A 341 12.62 20.83 -9.84
C ALA A 341 11.27 20.08 -9.92
N THR A 342 10.84 19.72 -11.12
CA THR A 342 9.58 19.00 -11.36
C THR A 342 9.70 17.48 -11.25
N ASP A 343 10.91 16.89 -11.20
CA ASP A 343 11.09 15.44 -11.02
C ASP A 343 10.51 15.00 -9.67
N SER A 344 9.43 14.22 -9.69
CA SER A 344 8.66 13.89 -8.50
C SER A 344 9.30 12.80 -7.63
N TYR A 345 10.28 12.05 -8.12
CA TYR A 345 10.92 10.95 -7.38
C TYR A 345 12.33 11.29 -6.90
N ASN A 346 13.19 11.78 -7.80
CA ASN A 346 14.60 12.07 -7.48
C ASN A 346 14.77 13.31 -6.58
N ASN A 347 13.86 14.28 -6.69
CA ASN A 347 13.84 15.46 -5.85
C ASN A 347 12.72 15.29 -4.81
N VAL A 348 13.00 14.64 -3.67
CA VAL A 348 11.93 14.30 -2.72
C VAL A 348 11.28 15.55 -2.15
N ASP A 349 12.09 16.51 -1.74
CA ASP A 349 11.66 17.76 -1.12
C ASP A 349 12.52 18.96 -1.58
N THR A 350 12.16 20.15 -1.11
CA THR A 350 12.88 21.40 -1.37
C THR A 350 14.21 21.51 -0.62
N SER A 351 14.48 20.60 0.33
CA SER A 351 15.75 20.53 1.07
C SER A 351 16.86 19.79 0.32
N GLY A 352 16.55 19.24 -0.85
CA GLY A 352 17.50 18.48 -1.67
C GLY A 352 17.65 17.02 -1.24
N LYS A 353 16.69 16.49 -0.47
CA LYS A 353 16.66 15.08 -0.08
C LYS A 353 16.56 14.17 -1.31
N ARG A 354 17.46 13.19 -1.39
CA ARG A 354 17.45 12.13 -2.40
C ARG A 354 16.54 10.98 -1.96
N PRO A 355 15.88 10.29 -2.90
CA PRO A 355 15.06 9.14 -2.56
C PRO A 355 15.94 7.96 -2.14
N THR A 356 15.34 7.06 -1.40
CA THR A 356 15.87 5.71 -1.23
C THR A 356 15.83 4.94 -2.54
N PRO A 357 16.71 3.94 -2.74
CA PRO A 357 16.66 3.11 -3.93
C PRO A 357 15.28 2.49 -4.16
N PRO A 358 14.87 2.32 -5.42
CA PRO A 358 13.70 1.52 -5.74
C PRO A 358 13.83 0.12 -5.13
N ILE A 359 12.70 -0.49 -4.84
CA ILE A 359 12.64 -1.84 -4.27
C ILE A 359 11.96 -2.73 -5.31
N LEU A 360 12.60 -3.86 -5.60
CA LEU A 360 11.98 -4.96 -6.31
C LEU A 360 11.38 -5.92 -5.30
N CYS A 361 10.14 -6.31 -5.51
CA CYS A 361 9.49 -7.40 -4.83
C CYS A 361 9.30 -8.53 -5.84
N THR A 362 9.74 -9.74 -5.50
CA THR A 362 9.49 -10.94 -6.31
C THR A 362 8.36 -11.71 -5.66
N VAL A 363 7.29 -11.96 -6.42
CA VAL A 363 6.18 -12.82 -5.98
C VAL A 363 6.50 -14.24 -6.43
N HIS A 364 6.43 -15.18 -5.51
CA HIS A 364 6.70 -16.58 -5.79
C HIS A 364 5.51 -17.45 -5.45
N ASP A 365 5.24 -18.43 -6.32
CA ASP A 365 4.31 -19.50 -6.03
C ASP A 365 4.86 -20.43 -4.96
N THR A 366 4.02 -20.69 -3.97
CA THR A 366 4.28 -21.58 -2.85
C THR A 366 3.02 -22.38 -2.55
N PHE A 367 3.07 -23.25 -1.56
CA PHE A 367 1.88 -23.99 -1.17
C PHE A 367 1.96 -24.53 0.25
N TRP A 368 0.78 -24.84 0.79
CA TRP A 368 0.64 -25.62 1.99
C TRP A 368 0.39 -27.08 1.66
N LEU A 369 1.09 -27.94 2.38
CA LEU A 369 0.89 -29.38 2.36
C LEU A 369 0.15 -29.81 3.61
N PHE A 370 -0.97 -30.48 3.39
CA PHE A 370 -1.76 -31.08 4.44
C PHE A 370 -1.75 -32.59 4.29
N SER A 371 -1.36 -33.28 5.35
CA SER A 371 -1.44 -34.74 5.41
C SER A 371 -2.13 -35.17 6.69
N PRO A 372 -3.14 -36.05 6.61
CA PRO A 372 -3.84 -36.58 7.80
C PRO A 372 -3.01 -37.64 8.55
N ALA A 373 -1.81 -38.02 8.09
CA ALA A 373 -1.00 -39.05 8.72
C ALA A 373 -0.52 -38.65 10.14
N VAL A 374 -0.48 -39.63 11.06
CA VAL A 374 0.13 -39.53 12.41
C VAL A 374 -0.18 -38.22 13.15
N GLY A 375 -1.46 -37.92 13.35
CA GLY A 375 -1.91 -36.74 14.12
C GLY A 375 -2.17 -35.48 13.28
N GLY A 376 -2.00 -35.57 11.95
CA GLY A 376 -2.18 -34.46 11.04
C GLY A 376 -0.94 -33.57 10.96
N SER A 377 -0.56 -33.16 9.76
CA SER A 377 0.53 -32.22 9.53
C SER A 377 0.09 -31.12 8.55
N CYS A 378 0.63 -29.93 8.78
CA CYS A 378 0.46 -28.74 7.96
C CYS A 378 1.85 -28.14 7.78
N ILE A 379 2.36 -28.13 6.55
CA ILE A 379 3.70 -27.66 6.21
C ILE A 379 3.57 -26.59 5.14
N TYR A 380 4.18 -25.43 5.38
CA TYR A 380 4.34 -24.41 4.36
C TYR A 380 5.62 -24.69 3.57
N ASP A 381 5.49 -25.10 2.31
CA ASP A 381 6.63 -25.41 1.45
C ASP A 381 6.96 -24.22 0.55
N THR A 382 8.25 -23.94 0.45
CA THR A 382 8.83 -22.81 -0.29
C THR A 382 10.05 -23.23 -1.12
N ASN A 383 10.47 -24.49 -1.04
CA ASN A 383 11.73 -24.97 -1.62
C ASN A 383 11.49 -25.94 -2.77
N HIS A 384 10.38 -26.66 -2.75
CA HIS A 384 10.05 -27.67 -3.76
C HIS A 384 8.99 -27.16 -4.72
N SER A 385 9.06 -27.64 -5.96
CA SER A 385 7.99 -27.49 -6.94
C SER A 385 6.80 -28.38 -6.58
N PHE A 386 5.63 -28.04 -7.11
CA PHE A 386 4.42 -28.84 -6.93
C PHE A 386 4.62 -30.30 -7.39
N ASP A 387 5.24 -30.48 -8.57
CA ASP A 387 5.47 -31.80 -9.18
C ASP A 387 6.45 -32.66 -8.38
N GLU A 388 7.45 -32.05 -7.73
CA GLU A 388 8.39 -32.77 -6.86
C GLU A 388 7.70 -33.34 -5.61
N VAL A 389 6.70 -32.62 -5.08
CA VAL A 389 6.03 -33.01 -3.83
C VAL A 389 4.89 -33.99 -4.06
N ILE A 390 4.10 -33.80 -5.11
CA ILE A 390 2.95 -34.66 -5.40
C ILE A 390 3.34 -35.85 -6.27
N GLY A 391 4.48 -35.77 -6.95
CA GLY A 391 4.88 -36.73 -7.98
C GLY A 391 4.05 -36.54 -9.26
N PRO A 392 4.40 -37.24 -10.35
CA PRO A 392 3.54 -37.24 -11.54
C PRO A 392 2.17 -37.77 -11.13
N LEU A 393 1.12 -36.99 -11.41
CA LEU A 393 -0.27 -37.45 -11.29
C LEU A 393 -0.41 -38.71 -12.16
N SER A 394 -0.32 -39.89 -11.54
CA SER A 394 -0.62 -41.15 -12.22
C SER A 394 -2.11 -41.12 -12.56
N ALA A 395 -2.40 -40.89 -13.83
CA ALA A 395 -3.75 -40.89 -14.40
C ALA A 395 -4.50 -42.19 -14.13
#